data_AF-A0A8I6AQU3-F1
#
_entry.id   AF-A0A8I6AQU3-F1
#
_cell.length_a   1.000
_cell.length_b   1.000
_cell.length_c   1.000
_cell.angle_alpha   90.00
_cell.angle_beta   90.00
_cell.angle_gamma   90.00
#
_symmetry.space_group_name_H-M   'P 1'
#
loop_
_entity.id
_entity.type
_entity.pdbx_description
1 polymer ?
#
loop_
_entity_poly.entity_id
_entity_poly.type
_entity_poly.pdbx_seq_one_letter_code
_entity_poly.pdbx_strand_id
1 'polypeptide(L)'
;MAHALSSPQESLPHILTLRTHGIYEDEHHRLWVVLDLQASHLSFSNRLLIYLTVYLQQGVAFPLESTPPSPMNLNGLPRRWTLRTMGTYEGTDNTFWRLLGHSQVGFAQQLILMLI
;
A
#
# COMPACT_ATOMS: atom_id res chain seq x y z
N MET A 1 -25.94 -19.31 -22.35
CA MET A 1 -24.58 -18.78 -22.63
C MET A 1 -24.08 -18.16 -21.35
N ALA A 2 -22.99 -18.68 -20.78
CA ALA A 2 -22.54 -18.29 -19.44
C ALA A 2 -21.90 -16.89 -19.48
N HIS A 3 -22.49 -15.95 -18.75
CA HIS A 3 -21.91 -14.64 -18.51
C HIS A 3 -20.67 -14.82 -17.62
N ALA A 4 -19.52 -14.33 -18.08
CA ALA A 4 -18.35 -14.18 -17.24
C ALA A 4 -18.74 -13.24 -16.08
N LEU A 5 -18.83 -13.80 -14.87
CA LEU A 5 -18.85 -13.03 -13.64
C LEU A 5 -17.51 -12.29 -13.58
N SER A 6 -17.50 -11.04 -14.05
CA SER A 6 -16.50 -10.08 -13.63
C SER A 6 -16.57 -10.04 -12.11
N SER A 7 -15.64 -10.73 -11.44
CA SER A 7 -15.43 -10.63 -10.01
C SER A 7 -15.45 -9.14 -9.65
N PRO A 8 -16.24 -8.70 -8.66
CA PRO A 8 -16.18 -7.32 -8.24
C PRO A 8 -14.73 -7.06 -7.85
N GLN A 9 -14.04 -6.21 -8.61
CA GLN A 9 -12.76 -5.68 -8.19
C GLN A 9 -13.04 -5.03 -6.84
N GLU A 10 -12.63 -5.68 -5.74
CA GLU A 10 -13.01 -5.20 -4.40
C GLU A 10 -12.53 -3.75 -4.28
N SER A 11 -13.30 -2.91 -3.59
CA SER A 11 -13.07 -1.48 -3.54
C SER A 11 -11.68 -1.14 -3.01
N LEU A 12 -11.11 -0.06 -3.56
CA LEU A 12 -9.93 0.59 -2.98
C LEU A 12 -10.20 0.89 -1.49
N PRO A 13 -9.26 0.59 -0.59
CA PRO A 13 -9.43 0.93 0.82
C PRO A 13 -9.46 2.45 0.96
N HIS A 14 -10.51 3.00 1.56
CA HIS A 14 -10.62 4.43 1.84
C HIS A 14 -9.74 4.83 3.02
N ILE A 15 -9.55 3.93 3.98
CA ILE A 15 -8.70 4.15 5.15
C ILE A 15 -7.79 2.94 5.29
N LEU A 16 -6.52 3.16 5.62
CA LEU A 16 -5.61 2.12 6.07
C LEU A 16 -5.04 2.56 7.40
N THR A 17 -5.31 1.83 8.48
CA THR A 17 -4.82 2.14 9.83
C THR A 17 -3.82 1.09 10.28
N LEU A 18 -2.64 1.52 10.73
CA LEU A 18 -1.59 0.65 11.24
C LEU A 18 -2.09 -0.12 12.47
N ARG A 19 -1.99 -1.45 12.42
CA ARG A 19 -2.34 -2.37 13.52
C ARG A 19 -1.13 -2.83 14.28
N THR A 20 -0.13 -3.28 13.53
CA THR A 20 1.17 -3.72 14.05
C THR A 20 2.21 -3.46 12.96
N HIS A 21 3.49 -3.58 13.29
CA HIS A 21 4.59 -3.23 12.40
C HIS A 21 4.44 -3.91 11.02
N GLY A 22 4.22 -3.10 9.97
CA GLY A 22 4.03 -3.58 8.59
C GLY A 22 2.65 -4.14 8.26
N ILE A 23 1.66 -4.06 9.15
CA ILE A 23 0.29 -4.54 8.90
C ILE A 23 -0.72 -3.42 9.16
N TYR A 24 -1.53 -3.14 8.14
CA TYR A 24 -2.60 -2.17 8.15
C TYR A 24 -3.96 -2.88 8.09
N GLU A 25 -4.99 -2.24 8.63
CA GLU A 25 -6.38 -2.67 8.54
C GLU A 25 -7.19 -1.58 7.85
N ASP A 26 -8.07 -1.97 6.93
CA ASP A 26 -8.95 -1.03 6.24
C ASP A 26 -10.35 -0.89 6.86
N GLU A 27 -11.19 -0.03 6.29
CA GLU A 27 -12.56 0.21 6.76
C GLU A 27 -13.47 -1.02 6.67
N HIS A 28 -13.07 -2.04 5.92
CA HIS A 28 -13.76 -3.31 5.75
C HIS A 28 -13.14 -4.43 6.58
N HIS A 29 -12.27 -4.09 7.54
CA HIS A 29 -11.53 -5.05 8.39
C HIS A 29 -10.61 -6.00 7.60
N ARG A 30 -10.23 -5.63 6.37
CA ARG A 30 -9.27 -6.40 5.58
C ARG A 30 -7.86 -5.99 6.00
N LEU A 31 -7.00 -6.98 6.16
CA LEU A 31 -5.60 -6.77 6.55
C LEU A 31 -4.73 -6.60 5.31
N TRP A 32 -3.87 -5.59 5.34
CA TRP A 32 -2.93 -5.22 4.30
C TRP A 32 -1.50 -5.29 4.85
N VAL A 33 -0.70 -6.20 4.30
CA VAL A 33 0.69 -6.42 4.71
C VAL A 33 1.62 -5.67 3.78
N VAL A 34 2.56 -4.90 4.34
CA VAL A 34 3.63 -4.26 3.59
C VAL A 34 4.61 -5.34 3.13
N LEU A 35 4.67 -5.58 1.82
CA LEU A 35 5.56 -6.54 1.19
C LEU A 35 6.93 -5.95 0.86
N ASP A 36 6.97 -4.69 0.48
CA ASP A 36 8.21 -3.99 0.10
C ASP A 36 8.10 -2.48 0.29
N LEU A 37 9.23 -1.84 0.55
CA LEU A 37 9.39 -0.39 0.61
C LEU A 37 10.64 -0.01 -0.19
N GLN A 38 10.42 0.51 -1.39
CA GLN A 38 11.49 0.87 -2.32
C GLN A 38 11.75 2.37 -2.26
N ALA A 39 13.01 2.75 -2.02
CA ALA A 39 13.47 4.12 -2.21
C ALA A 39 14.06 4.27 -3.61
N SER A 40 13.44 5.09 -4.43
CA SER A 40 13.96 5.49 -5.74
C SER A 40 14.52 6.90 -5.64
N HIS A 41 15.71 7.11 -6.21
CA HIS A 41 16.36 8.40 -6.22
C HIS A 41 16.34 8.97 -7.64
N LEU A 42 15.78 10.18 -7.80
CA LEU A 42 15.98 10.96 -9.01
C LEU A 42 16.89 12.13 -8.68
N SER A 43 18.08 12.15 -9.28
CA SER A 43 18.94 13.33 -9.30
C SER A 43 18.47 14.26 -10.40
N PHE A 44 17.88 15.39 -10.03
CA PHE A 44 17.52 16.45 -10.98
C PHE A 44 18.13 17.77 -10.53
N SER A 45 19.01 18.35 -11.36
CA SER A 45 19.61 19.67 -11.16
C SER A 45 20.11 19.93 -9.73
N ASN A 46 20.99 19.06 -9.24
CA ASN A 46 21.61 19.13 -7.92
C ASN A 46 20.65 18.93 -6.73
N ARG A 47 19.41 18.48 -6.97
CA ARG A 47 18.47 18.02 -5.94
C ARG A 47 18.32 16.51 -6.02
N LEU A 48 18.48 15.85 -4.88
CA LEU A 48 18.14 14.45 -4.71
C LEU A 48 16.67 14.37 -4.31
N LEU A 49 15.80 13.95 -5.24
CA LEU A 49 14.42 13.61 -4.94
C LEU A 49 14.37 12.14 -4.55
N ILE A 50 13.82 11.85 -3.37
CA ILE A 50 13.62 10.50 -2.87
C ILE A 50 12.13 10.18 -3.00
N TYR A 51 11.80 9.23 -3.87
CA TYR A 51 10.46 8.67 -3.99
C TYR A 51 10.41 7.37 -3.20
N LEU A 52 9.49 7.28 -2.24
CA LEU A 52 9.22 6.05 -1.52
C LEU A 52 8.02 5.37 -2.16
N THR A 53 8.18 4.11 -2.59
CA THR A 53 7.09 3.29 -3.09
C THR A 53 6.85 2.14 -2.13
N VAL A 54 5.64 2.06 -1.59
CA VAL A 54 5.21 0.99 -0.70
C VAL A 54 4.29 0.04 -1.45
N TYR A 55 4.54 -1.25 -1.29
CA TYR A 55 3.75 -2.33 -1.86
C TYR A 55 3.00 -3.00 -0.72
N LEU A 56 1.66 -2.95 -0.75
CA LEU A 56 0.81 -3.61 0.21
C LEU A 56 0.06 -4.76 -0.47
N GLN A 57 -0.17 -5.84 0.27
CA GLN A 57 -0.98 -6.96 -0.18
C GLN A 57 -2.05 -7.30 0.84
N GLN A 58 -3.29 -7.41 0.38
CA GLN A 58 -4.40 -7.89 1.17
C GLN A 58 -4.23 -9.37 1.45
N GLY A 59 -4.26 -9.76 2.71
CA GLY A 59 -4.13 -11.14 3.12
C GLY A 59 -4.86 -11.40 4.43
N VAL A 60 -5.55 -12.52 4.52
CA VAL A 60 -6.02 -13.06 5.80
C VAL A 60 -4.80 -13.67 6.47
N ALA A 61 -4.47 -13.23 7.69
CA ALA A 61 -3.25 -13.60 8.41
C ALA A 61 -2.98 -15.13 8.42
N PHE A 62 -2.21 -15.64 7.46
CA PHE A 62 -1.78 -17.04 7.37
C PHE A 62 -0.58 -17.20 6.42
N PRO A 63 0.45 -17.93 6.87
CA PRO A 63 1.32 -17.58 7.99
C PRO A 63 2.32 -16.48 7.59
N LEU A 64 2.80 -15.73 8.59
CA LEU A 64 3.90 -14.77 8.53
C LEU A 64 5.26 -15.43 8.13
N GLU A 65 5.31 -16.25 7.08
CA GLU A 65 6.57 -16.73 6.51
C GLU A 65 7.14 -15.76 5.46
N SER A 66 6.44 -14.66 5.21
CA SER A 66 6.96 -13.50 4.49
C SER A 66 7.30 -12.41 5.51
N THR A 67 8.25 -12.67 6.41
CA THR A 67 9.05 -11.57 6.96
C THR A 67 9.50 -10.76 5.74
N PRO A 68 9.29 -9.43 5.69
CA PRO A 68 9.84 -8.62 4.62
C PRO A 68 11.31 -9.04 4.44
N PRO A 69 11.77 -9.42 3.23
CA PRO A 69 13.06 -10.08 3.03
C PRO A 69 14.27 -9.22 3.46
N SER A 70 14.02 -8.00 3.90
CA SER A 70 14.98 -7.05 4.44
C SER A 70 14.39 -6.42 5.70
N PRO A 71 15.21 -6.04 6.70
CA PRO A 71 14.79 -5.15 7.78
C PRO A 71 14.40 -3.79 7.17
N MET A 72 13.20 -3.71 6.61
CA MET A 72 12.67 -2.48 6.06
C MET A 72 12.45 -1.53 7.23
N ASN A 73 13.02 -0.33 7.12
CA ASN A 73 12.73 0.72 8.08
C ASN A 73 11.34 1.29 7.78
N LEU A 74 10.31 0.61 8.29
CA LEU A 74 8.91 1.02 8.15
C LEU A 74 8.55 2.20 9.07
N ASN A 75 9.50 2.74 9.84
CA ASN A 75 9.25 3.88 10.74
C ASN A 75 8.90 5.17 9.98
N GLY A 76 9.18 5.24 8.68
CA GLY A 76 8.79 6.35 7.82
C GLY A 76 7.38 6.24 7.23
N LEU A 77 6.64 5.17 7.51
CA LEU A 77 5.28 5.01 7.01
C LEU A 77 4.26 5.69 7.95
N PRO A 78 3.25 6.38 7.38
CA PRO A 78 2.16 6.94 8.15
C PRO A 78 1.45 5.89 9.02
N ARG A 79 0.99 6.29 10.20
CA ARG A 79 0.13 5.44 11.04
C ARG A 79 -1.24 5.21 10.42
N ARG A 80 -1.70 6.14 9.61
CA ARG A 80 -2.92 5.98 8.83
C ARG A 80 -2.79 6.69 7.50
N TRP A 81 -3.27 6.04 6.44
CA TRP A 81 -3.58 6.66 5.16
C TRP A 81 -5.08 6.85 5.01
N THR A 82 -5.48 7.99 4.44
CA THR A 82 -6.86 8.29 4.09
C THR A 82 -6.93 8.64 2.62
N LEU A 83 -7.71 7.89 1.84
CA LEU A 83 -7.95 8.16 0.44
C LEU A 83 -8.67 9.51 0.31
N ARG A 84 -8.02 10.43 -0.39
CA ARG A 84 -8.58 11.70 -0.84
C ARG A 84 -9.04 11.55 -2.29
N THR A 85 -9.32 12.69 -2.91
CA THR A 85 -9.73 12.75 -4.31
C THR A 85 -8.61 12.28 -5.25
N MET A 86 -8.98 11.70 -6.39
CA MET A 86 -8.07 11.37 -7.51
C MET A 86 -7.00 10.31 -7.21
N GLY A 87 -7.26 9.37 -6.30
CA GLY A 87 -6.32 8.28 -6.00
C GLY A 87 -5.11 8.72 -5.20
N THR A 88 -5.19 9.85 -4.48
CA THR A 88 -4.16 10.29 -3.55
C THR A 88 -4.56 9.95 -2.13
N TYR A 89 -3.70 9.27 -1.39
CA TYR A 89 -3.83 9.04 0.04
C TYR A 89 -3.08 10.12 0.81
N GLU A 90 -3.67 10.58 1.91
CA GLU A 90 -3.02 11.47 2.88
C GLU A 90 -2.62 10.67 4.12
N GLY A 91 -1.35 10.76 4.49
CA GLY A 91 -0.78 10.20 5.71
C GLY A 91 -1.03 11.08 6.93
N THR A 92 -1.09 10.48 8.12
CA THR A 92 -1.15 11.21 9.40
C THR A 92 0.06 12.09 9.71
N ASP A 93 1.15 11.90 8.97
CA ASP A 93 2.38 12.67 9.02
C ASP A 93 2.40 13.80 7.96
N ASN A 94 1.24 14.16 7.40
CA ASN A 94 1.06 15.16 6.36
C ASN A 94 1.76 14.83 5.03
N THR A 95 2.12 13.56 4.81
CA THR A 95 2.63 13.10 3.52
C THR A 95 1.49 12.75 2.56
N PHE A 96 1.72 12.93 1.27
CA PHE A 96 0.75 12.54 0.24
C PHE A 96 1.32 11.35 -0.55
N TRP A 97 0.47 10.37 -0.81
CA TRP A 97 0.83 9.13 -1.48
C TRP A 97 -0.07 8.91 -2.67
N ARG A 98 0.49 8.87 -3.87
CA ARG A 98 -0.26 8.59 -5.09
C ARG A 98 -0.43 7.09 -5.27
N LEU A 99 -1.66 6.67 -5.56
CA LEU A 99 -1.96 5.32 -6.03
C LEU A 99 -1.31 5.11 -7.41
N LEU A 100 -0.35 4.18 -7.47
CA LEU A 100 0.24 3.74 -8.74
C LEU A 100 -0.51 2.56 -9.35
N GLY A 101 -1.07 1.69 -8.51
CA GLY A 101 -1.76 0.49 -8.98
C GLY A 101 -2.61 -0.17 -7.90
N HIS A 102 -3.71 -0.77 -8.36
CA HIS A 102 -4.55 -1.65 -7.56
C HIS A 102 -4.95 -2.83 -8.44
N SER A 103 -4.40 -4.00 -8.15
CA SER A 103 -4.56 -5.20 -8.97
C SER A 103 -4.76 -6.43 -8.10
N GLN A 104 -5.42 -7.45 -8.65
CA GLN A 104 -5.48 -8.76 -8.02
C GLN A 104 -4.30 -9.61 -8.48
N VAL A 105 -3.52 -10.15 -7.54
CA VAL A 105 -2.43 -11.09 -7.77
C VAL A 105 -2.80 -12.43 -7.14
N GLY A 106 -3.20 -13.38 -7.98
CA GLY A 106 -3.77 -14.64 -7.52
C GLY A 106 -5.08 -14.42 -6.77
N PHE A 107 -5.10 -14.79 -5.48
CA PHE A 107 -6.24 -14.60 -4.58
C PHE A 107 -6.11 -13.35 -3.69
N ALA A 108 -5.01 -12.61 -3.79
CA ALA A 108 -4.74 -11.43 -2.97
C ALA A 108 -4.91 -10.15 -3.79
N GLN A 109 -5.37 -9.07 -3.15
CA GLN A 109 -5.30 -7.74 -3.74
C GLN A 109 -3.94 -7.12 -3.44
N GLN A 110 -3.38 -6.37 -4.39
CA GLN A 110 -2.14 -5.62 -4.23
C GLN A 110 -2.42 -4.14 -4.44
N LEU A 111 -1.91 -3.32 -3.52
CA LEU A 111 -2.00 -1.87 -3.55
C LEU A 111 -0.59 -1.29 -3.60
N ILE A 112 -0.33 -0.40 -4.56
CA ILE A 112 0.98 0.24 -4.74
C ILE A 112 0.80 1.74 -4.54
N LEU A 113 1.47 2.30 -3.53
CA LEU A 113 1.42 3.71 -3.20
C LEU A 113 2.81 4.33 -3.30
N MET A 114 2.90 5.53 -3.87
CA MET A 114 4.15 6.26 -4.01
C MET A 114 4.06 7.63 -3.33
N LEU A 115 4.98 7.93 -2.43
CA LEU A 115 5.14 9.23 -1.80
C LEU A 115 5.43 10.30 -2.86
N ILE A 116 4.69 11.41 -2.81
CA ILE A 116 4.85 12.57 -3.70
C ILE A 116 5.41 13.79 -2.98
#